data_AF-A0A2D6R4E1-F1
#
_entry.id   AF-A0A2D6R4E1-F1
#
_cell.length_a   1.000
_cell.length_b   1.000
_cell.length_c   1.000
_cell.angle_alpha   90.00
_cell.angle_beta   90.00
_cell.angle_gamma   90.00
#
_symmetry.space_group_name_H-M   'P 1'
#
loop_
_entity.id
_entity.type
_entity.pdbx_description
1 polymer ?
#
loop_
_entity_poly.entity_id
_entity_poly.type
_entity_poly.pdbx_seq_one_letter_code
_entity_poly.pdbx_strand_id
1 'polypeptide(L)'
;MPITVAFRDGARRVQSAPAILAGVFALTLLLALPLGLALRNSIRAHLGDSVAADTVASGVNADWWDEFLSQADGIGQTFSPSVIGFAAVLDNLSAVLDNRPRAAILVSAAAAYLFGWAFLVGGILDRYARNRPIRGPAFFAACGTFFFRFLRLGVISWLVYGALFGTVHRWLFDEFYVWLIRDLTVERTGFFLRVLLYAAFGTVVLFCNVVLDYAKIRAVVEDRRSMIGATVAGVRFVWRHLAATSRLYLLNSAVFVAIVTVYAAVAPGAGGTGAEMWFAFLIGQAYVLARLWVKLLFLGTQTALFQGELAHAGYTAAPSFTPPEPPAAEAIAGAPTGGV
;
A
#
# COMPACT_ATOMS: atom_id res chain seq x y z
N MET A 1 -16.52 4.94 17.91
CA MET A 1 -15.33 5.76 18.29
C MET A 1 -15.23 6.98 17.38
N PRO A 2 -14.87 8.19 17.85
CA PRO A 2 -14.68 9.34 16.96
C PRO A 2 -13.50 9.11 15.99
N ILE A 3 -13.68 9.47 14.72
CA ILE A 3 -12.69 9.22 13.65
C ILE A 3 -11.36 9.91 13.93
N THR A 4 -11.39 11.10 14.49
CA THR A 4 -10.19 11.87 14.86
C THR A 4 -9.35 11.15 15.93
N VAL A 5 -10.00 10.45 16.86
CA VAL A 5 -9.32 9.66 17.89
C VAL A 5 -8.69 8.41 17.26
N ALA A 6 -9.42 7.71 16.38
CA ALA A 6 -8.89 6.54 15.68
C ALA A 6 -7.70 6.90 14.78
N PHE A 7 -7.79 8.04 14.09
CA PHE A 7 -6.71 8.58 13.27
C PHE A 7 -5.47 8.92 14.11
N ARG A 8 -5.65 9.67 15.20
CA ARG A 8 -4.55 10.07 16.08
C ARG A 8 -3.88 8.87 16.74
N ASP A 9 -4.65 7.89 17.20
CA ASP A 9 -4.13 6.67 17.79
C ASP A 9 -3.35 5.83 16.76
N GLY A 10 -3.91 5.62 15.57
CA GLY A 10 -3.21 4.95 14.48
C GLY A 10 -1.92 5.65 14.06
N ALA A 11 -1.93 6.97 13.94
CA ALA A 11 -0.74 7.76 13.63
C ALA A 11 0.35 7.61 14.70
N ARG A 12 -0.02 7.63 15.99
CA ARG A 12 0.91 7.39 17.11
C ARG A 12 1.52 6.00 17.05
N ARG A 13 0.74 4.97 16.72
CA ARG A 13 1.24 3.58 16.57
C ARG A 13 2.35 3.51 15.52
N VAL A 14 2.15 4.15 14.36
CA VAL A 14 3.17 4.23 13.28
C VAL A 14 4.40 5.00 13.72
N GLN A 15 4.22 6.18 14.32
CA GLN A 15 5.32 7.04 14.78
C GLN A 15 6.14 6.39 15.91
N SER A 16 5.52 5.55 16.74
CA SER A 16 6.18 4.79 17.80
C SER A 16 7.02 3.61 17.31
N ALA A 17 7.04 3.34 15.99
CA ALA A 17 7.74 2.21 15.40
C ALA A 17 8.53 2.62 14.13
N PRO A 18 9.51 3.56 14.24
CA PRO A 18 10.26 4.05 13.09
C PRO A 18 11.07 2.94 12.39
N ALA A 19 11.49 1.90 13.14
CA ALA A 19 12.17 0.74 12.58
C ALA A 19 11.31 -0.03 11.55
N ILE A 20 9.97 0.01 11.66
CA ILE A 20 9.08 -0.59 10.65
C ILE A 20 9.17 0.19 9.34
N LEU A 21 9.11 1.51 9.39
CA LEU A 21 9.24 2.35 8.20
C LEU A 21 10.61 2.16 7.55
N ALA A 22 11.67 2.17 8.34
CA ALA A 22 13.03 1.91 7.86
C ALA A 22 13.18 0.52 7.23
N GLY A 23 12.61 -0.53 7.85
CA GLY A 23 12.66 -1.90 7.32
C GLY A 23 11.89 -2.07 6.02
N VAL A 24 10.69 -1.47 5.91
CA VAL A 24 9.90 -1.48 4.67
C VAL A 24 10.60 -0.69 3.56
N PHE A 25 11.22 0.44 3.91
CA PHE A 25 12.01 1.22 2.97
C PHE A 25 13.24 0.44 2.49
N ALA A 26 13.96 -0.22 3.39
CA ALA A 26 15.09 -1.08 3.03
C ALA A 26 14.65 -2.22 2.10
N LEU A 27 13.53 -2.91 2.37
CA LEU A 27 12.97 -3.90 1.45
C LEU A 27 12.67 -3.31 0.07
N THR A 28 12.09 -2.10 0.04
CA THR A 28 11.77 -1.41 -1.22
C THR A 28 13.04 -1.09 -2.01
N LEU A 29 14.09 -0.59 -1.34
CA LEU A 29 15.39 -0.32 -1.97
C LEU A 29 16.07 -1.60 -2.45
N LEU A 30 16.07 -2.67 -1.64
CA LEU A 30 16.68 -3.95 -2.01
C LEU A 30 16.07 -4.55 -3.28
N LEU A 31 14.76 -4.36 -3.49
CA LEU A 31 14.07 -4.82 -4.69
C LEU A 31 14.23 -3.88 -5.88
N ALA A 32 14.31 -2.56 -5.64
CA ALA A 32 14.43 -1.56 -6.70
C ALA A 32 15.88 -1.40 -7.21
N LEU A 33 16.88 -1.61 -6.36
CA LEU A 33 18.29 -1.36 -6.70
C LEU A 33 18.80 -2.20 -7.88
N PRO A 34 18.54 -3.52 -7.97
CA PRO A 34 18.98 -4.32 -9.13
C PRO A 34 18.38 -3.82 -10.44
N LEU A 35 17.12 -3.39 -10.41
CA LEU A 35 16.42 -2.84 -11.57
C LEU A 35 17.02 -1.49 -11.98
N GLY A 36 17.31 -0.62 -11.02
CA GLY A 36 17.98 0.66 -11.28
C GLY A 36 19.39 0.47 -11.86
N LEU A 37 20.14 -0.52 -11.38
CA LEU A 37 21.47 -0.85 -11.92
C LEU A 37 21.39 -1.42 -13.34
N ALA A 38 20.41 -2.29 -13.61
CA ALA A 38 20.17 -2.81 -14.95
C ALA A 38 19.83 -1.68 -15.93
N LEU A 39 18.91 -0.79 -15.56
CA LEU A 39 18.55 0.36 -16.38
C LEU A 39 19.73 1.31 -16.60
N ARG A 40 20.52 1.60 -15.55
CA ARG A 40 21.75 2.40 -15.68
C ARG A 40 22.72 1.80 -16.69
N ASN A 41 22.90 0.49 -16.68
CA ASN A 41 23.82 -0.18 -17.59
C ASN A 41 23.31 -0.10 -19.05
N SER A 42 22.00 -0.25 -19.27
CA SER A 42 21.39 -0.06 -20.60
C SER A 42 21.56 1.38 -21.11
N ILE A 43 21.27 2.38 -20.27
CA ILE A 43 21.43 3.80 -20.63
C ILE A 43 22.90 4.12 -20.95
N ARG A 44 23.84 3.64 -20.11
CA ARG A 44 25.27 3.85 -20.32
C ARG A 44 25.78 3.20 -21.60
N ALA A 45 25.31 2.00 -21.92
CA ALA A 45 25.69 1.29 -23.14
C ALA A 45 25.21 2.02 -24.41
N HIS A 46 24.03 2.65 -24.36
CA HIS A 46 23.48 3.39 -25.49
C HIS A 46 24.11 4.79 -25.64
N LEU A 47 24.32 5.51 -24.54
CA LEU A 47 24.91 6.85 -24.57
C LEU A 47 26.41 6.84 -24.91
N GLY A 48 27.16 5.82 -24.47
CA GLY A 48 28.60 5.73 -24.71
C GLY A 48 29.35 7.02 -24.35
N ASP A 49 30.32 7.41 -25.19
CA ASP A 49 31.03 8.69 -25.14
C ASP A 49 30.43 9.73 -26.12
N SER A 50 29.14 9.61 -26.45
CA SER A 50 28.50 10.47 -27.45
C SER A 50 28.23 11.89 -26.95
N VAL A 51 28.14 12.85 -27.89
CA VAL A 51 27.72 14.24 -27.62
C VAL A 51 26.29 14.32 -27.04
N ALA A 52 25.48 13.27 -27.26
CA ALA A 52 24.16 13.16 -26.66
C ALA A 52 24.23 12.98 -25.14
N ALA A 53 25.33 12.45 -24.58
CA ALA A 53 25.49 12.26 -23.14
C ALA A 53 25.46 13.58 -22.37
N ASP A 54 26.18 14.60 -22.83
CA ASP A 54 26.17 15.93 -22.19
C ASP A 54 24.81 16.62 -22.33
N THR A 55 24.17 16.45 -23.49
CA THR A 55 22.84 17.01 -23.76
C THR A 55 21.78 16.38 -22.84
N VAL A 56 21.79 15.05 -22.70
CA VAL A 56 20.90 14.29 -21.80
C VAL A 56 21.21 14.54 -20.33
N ALA A 57 22.47 14.83 -19.97
CA ALA A 57 22.83 15.17 -18.60
C ALA A 57 22.37 16.59 -18.21
N SER A 58 22.39 17.52 -19.16
CA SER A 58 21.95 18.91 -18.95
C SER A 58 20.43 19.12 -19.04
N GLY A 59 19.68 18.17 -19.61
CA GLY A 59 18.24 18.29 -19.80
C GLY A 59 17.59 17.08 -20.47
N VAL A 60 16.44 17.27 -21.12
CA VAL A 60 15.76 16.20 -21.88
C VAL A 60 16.16 16.30 -23.35
N ASN A 61 16.64 15.19 -23.93
CA ASN A 61 16.79 15.03 -25.37
C ASN A 61 15.73 14.04 -25.87
N ALA A 62 14.69 14.55 -26.53
CA ALA A 62 13.57 13.75 -27.02
C ALA A 62 13.98 12.78 -28.15
N ASP A 63 14.82 13.26 -29.08
CA ASP A 63 15.29 12.46 -30.22
C ASP A 63 16.08 11.23 -29.75
N TRP A 64 16.99 11.43 -28.79
CA TRP A 64 17.72 10.32 -28.16
C TRP A 64 16.79 9.36 -27.41
N TRP A 65 15.76 9.89 -26.76
CA TRP A 65 14.82 9.08 -25.99
C TRP A 65 14.00 8.16 -26.89
N ASP A 66 13.53 8.67 -28.03
CA ASP A 66 12.81 7.90 -29.04
C ASP A 66 13.72 6.85 -29.68
N GLU A 67 14.97 7.22 -30.01
CA GLU A 67 15.97 6.27 -30.51
C GLU A 67 16.25 5.15 -29.51
N PHE A 68 16.50 5.50 -28.24
CA PHE A 68 16.71 4.53 -27.16
C PHE A 68 15.51 3.60 -27.01
N LEU A 69 14.28 4.13 -26.94
CA LEU A 69 13.07 3.34 -26.78
C LEU A 69 12.79 2.42 -27.97
N SER A 70 13.19 2.81 -29.19
CA SER A 70 13.05 1.98 -30.38
C SER A 70 13.94 0.73 -30.36
N GLN A 71 15.07 0.80 -29.64
CA GLN A 71 16.06 -0.28 -29.53
C GLN A 71 16.02 -0.97 -28.15
N ALA A 72 15.32 -0.38 -27.18
CA ALA A 72 15.28 -0.87 -25.82
C ALA A 72 14.40 -2.12 -25.68
N ASP A 73 14.98 -3.14 -25.04
CA ASP A 73 14.26 -4.33 -24.61
C ASP A 73 14.12 -4.38 -23.07
N GLY A 74 13.12 -5.15 -22.61
CA GLY A 74 12.94 -5.47 -21.21
C GLY A 74 12.71 -4.24 -20.33
N ILE A 75 13.67 -3.91 -19.45
CA ILE A 75 13.55 -2.79 -18.51
C ILE A 75 13.73 -1.42 -19.19
N GLY A 76 14.46 -1.35 -20.31
CA GLY A 76 14.69 -0.09 -21.01
C GLY A 76 13.39 0.54 -21.51
N GLN A 77 12.40 -0.27 -21.92
CA GLN A 77 11.08 0.21 -22.35
C GLN A 77 10.28 0.89 -21.23
N THR A 78 10.67 0.68 -19.97
CA THR A 78 10.02 1.32 -18.82
C THR A 78 10.55 2.72 -18.55
N PHE A 79 11.66 3.10 -19.19
CA PHE A 79 12.25 4.42 -19.10
C PHE A 79 11.64 5.31 -20.18
N SER A 80 10.43 5.79 -19.94
CA SER A 80 9.74 6.78 -20.78
C SER A 80 9.90 8.20 -20.22
N PRO A 81 9.66 9.26 -21.01
CA PRO A 81 9.68 10.64 -20.48
C PRO A 81 8.72 10.85 -19.31
N SER A 82 7.64 10.06 -19.24
CA SER A 82 6.71 10.08 -18.12
C SER A 82 7.32 9.62 -16.79
N VAL A 83 8.51 9.01 -16.75
CA VAL A 83 9.20 8.65 -15.50
C VAL A 83 9.68 9.89 -14.73
N ILE A 84 9.78 11.05 -15.37
CA ILE A 84 10.29 12.28 -14.76
C ILE A 84 9.24 12.91 -13.83
N GLY A 85 9.63 13.15 -12.57
CA GLY A 85 8.88 13.96 -11.61
C GLY A 85 7.47 13.44 -11.33
N PHE A 86 6.47 14.33 -11.44
CA PHE A 86 5.07 14.04 -11.16
C PHE A 86 4.37 13.25 -12.28
N ALA A 87 4.87 13.33 -13.52
CA ALA A 87 4.30 12.61 -14.66
C ALA A 87 4.27 11.09 -14.39
N ALA A 88 5.22 10.58 -13.61
CA ALA A 88 5.30 9.15 -13.28
C ALA A 88 4.12 8.70 -12.45
N VAL A 89 3.62 9.57 -11.57
CA VAL A 89 2.45 9.28 -10.72
C VAL A 89 1.20 9.21 -11.58
N LEU A 90 1.03 10.16 -12.51
CA LEU A 90 -0.10 10.23 -13.42
C LEU A 90 -0.11 9.07 -14.43
N ASP A 91 1.04 8.75 -15.02
CA ASP A 91 1.16 7.63 -15.94
C ASP A 91 0.83 6.30 -15.26
N ASN A 92 1.33 6.09 -14.04
CA ASN A 92 1.00 4.90 -13.27
C ASN A 92 -0.49 4.80 -12.93
N LEU A 93 -1.12 5.92 -12.57
CA LEU A 93 -2.55 5.97 -12.33
C LEU A 93 -3.34 5.68 -13.61
N SER A 94 -3.00 6.33 -14.72
CA SER A 94 -3.65 6.14 -16.02
C SER A 94 -3.52 4.71 -16.51
N ALA A 95 -2.33 4.12 -16.44
CA ALA A 95 -2.11 2.74 -16.87
C ALA A 95 -2.86 1.72 -16.00
N VAL A 96 -3.07 1.99 -14.71
CA VAL A 96 -3.94 1.17 -13.85
C VAL A 96 -5.40 1.35 -14.24
N LEU A 97 -5.86 2.59 -14.40
CA LEU A 97 -7.26 2.89 -14.77
C LEU A 97 -7.62 2.33 -16.15
N ASP A 98 -6.71 2.36 -17.11
CA ASP A 98 -6.90 1.85 -18.46
C ASP A 98 -6.55 0.36 -18.59
N ASN A 99 -6.19 -0.31 -17.48
CA ASN A 99 -5.77 -1.71 -17.46
C ASN A 99 -4.69 -2.05 -18.52
N ARG A 100 -3.69 -1.18 -18.70
CA ARG A 100 -2.64 -1.37 -19.70
C ARG A 100 -1.69 -2.50 -19.30
N PRO A 101 -1.26 -3.34 -20.26
CA PRO A 101 -0.27 -4.38 -19.98
C PRO A 101 1.03 -3.74 -19.51
N ARG A 102 1.72 -4.41 -18.57
CA ARG A 102 3.01 -3.98 -18.03
C ARG A 102 4.10 -4.95 -18.46
N ALA A 103 5.31 -4.42 -18.64
CA ALA A 103 6.48 -5.24 -18.96
C ALA A 103 6.65 -6.37 -17.93
N ALA A 104 6.96 -7.57 -18.40
CA ALA A 104 7.04 -8.77 -17.56
C ALA A 104 8.03 -8.61 -16.38
N ILE A 105 9.11 -7.84 -16.58
CA ILE A 105 10.10 -7.53 -15.54
C ILE A 105 9.52 -6.67 -14.40
N LEU A 106 8.59 -5.76 -14.70
CA LEU A 106 7.89 -5.00 -13.67
C LEU A 106 6.89 -5.88 -12.92
N VAL A 107 6.24 -6.82 -13.62
CA VAL A 107 5.31 -7.78 -13.01
C VAL A 107 6.05 -8.70 -12.04
N SER A 108 7.23 -9.22 -12.42
CA SER A 108 8.03 -10.08 -11.53
C SER A 108 8.57 -9.32 -10.32
N ALA A 109 9.04 -8.07 -10.52
CA ALA A 109 9.45 -7.19 -9.43
C ALA A 109 8.30 -6.87 -8.47
N ALA A 110 7.11 -6.56 -9.01
CA ALA A 110 5.90 -6.34 -8.23
C ALA A 110 5.51 -7.60 -7.45
N ALA A 111 5.60 -8.79 -8.05
CA ALA A 111 5.33 -10.05 -7.36
C ALA A 111 6.29 -10.29 -6.19
N ALA A 112 7.60 -10.07 -6.39
CA ALA A 112 8.60 -10.16 -5.32
C ALA A 112 8.33 -9.15 -4.19
N TYR A 113 7.96 -7.91 -4.54
CA TYR A 113 7.55 -6.90 -3.57
C TYR A 113 6.29 -7.30 -2.80
N LEU A 114 5.26 -7.82 -3.48
CA LEU A 114 4.03 -8.30 -2.85
C LEU A 114 4.29 -9.49 -1.92
N PHE A 115 5.21 -10.38 -2.27
CA PHE A 115 5.63 -11.49 -1.42
C PHE A 115 6.32 -11.01 -0.14
N GLY A 116 7.31 -10.12 -0.26
CA GLY A 116 7.97 -9.49 0.89
C GLY A 116 6.99 -8.70 1.76
N TRP A 117 6.04 -7.99 1.12
CA TRP A 117 4.98 -7.28 1.82
C TRP A 117 4.03 -8.23 2.56
N ALA A 118 3.60 -9.33 1.94
CA ALA A 118 2.75 -10.34 2.57
C ALA A 118 3.40 -10.94 3.83
N PHE A 119 4.72 -11.09 3.83
CA PHE A 119 5.48 -11.47 5.02
C PHE A 119 5.49 -10.39 6.10
N LEU A 120 5.88 -9.16 5.77
CA LEU A 120 6.03 -8.09 6.76
C LEU A 120 4.71 -7.63 7.38
N VAL A 121 3.60 -7.64 6.62
CA VAL A 121 2.30 -7.15 7.11
C VAL A 121 1.84 -7.92 8.36
N GLY A 122 2.23 -9.18 8.53
CA GLY A 122 1.95 -9.98 9.74
C GLY A 122 2.47 -9.33 11.01
N GLY A 123 3.78 -9.09 11.07
CA GLY A 123 4.41 -8.45 12.22
C GLY A 123 4.02 -6.98 12.39
N ILE A 124 3.78 -6.25 11.28
CA ILE A 124 3.34 -4.86 11.33
C ILE A 124 1.96 -4.75 12.00
N LEU A 125 1.00 -5.56 11.56
CA LEU A 125 -0.34 -5.56 12.14
C LEU A 125 -0.34 -6.09 13.57
N ASP A 126 0.47 -7.11 13.91
CA ASP A 126 0.59 -7.58 15.29
C ASP A 126 1.15 -6.49 16.22
N ARG A 127 2.21 -5.78 15.79
CA ARG A 127 2.77 -4.63 16.53
C ARG A 127 1.75 -3.51 16.73
N TYR A 128 0.99 -3.18 15.70
CA TYR A 128 -0.03 -2.14 15.77
C TYR A 128 -1.20 -2.58 16.64
N ALA A 129 -1.67 -3.82 16.51
CA ALA A 129 -2.76 -4.37 17.31
C ALA A 129 -2.43 -4.41 18.80
N ARG A 130 -1.19 -4.80 19.16
CA ARG A 130 -0.75 -4.85 20.57
C ARG A 130 -0.45 -3.48 21.19
N ASN A 131 -0.26 -2.45 20.36
CA ASN A 131 0.10 -1.08 20.76
C ASN A 131 1.25 -0.99 21.80
N ARG A 132 2.24 -1.90 21.73
CA ARG A 132 3.41 -1.91 22.61
C ARG A 132 4.66 -2.33 21.84
N PRO A 133 5.87 -1.88 22.23
CA PRO A 133 7.11 -2.33 21.61
C PRO A 133 7.22 -3.87 21.60
N ILE A 134 7.67 -4.43 20.49
CA ILE A 134 7.99 -5.86 20.38
C ILE A 134 9.44 -6.01 19.93
N ARG A 135 10.12 -7.02 20.46
CA ARG A 135 11.51 -7.33 20.11
C ARG A 135 11.57 -7.92 18.70
N GLY A 136 12.71 -7.76 18.02
CA GLY A 136 12.94 -8.27 16.65
C GLY A 136 12.49 -9.73 16.44
N PRO A 137 12.91 -10.69 17.28
CA PRO A 137 12.50 -12.09 17.14
C PRO A 137 10.98 -12.30 17.22
N ALA A 138 10.29 -11.58 18.11
CA ALA A 138 8.84 -11.65 18.24
C ALA A 138 8.12 -11.05 17.00
N PHE A 139 8.66 -9.97 16.43
CA PHE A 139 8.15 -9.39 15.18
C PHE A 139 8.26 -10.40 14.02
N PHE A 140 9.42 -11.01 13.83
CA PHE A 140 9.61 -11.99 12.74
C PHE A 140 8.84 -13.29 12.96
N ALA A 141 8.67 -13.73 14.21
CA ALA A 141 7.78 -14.83 14.54
C ALA A 141 6.34 -14.53 14.11
N ALA A 142 5.82 -13.33 14.42
CA ALA A 142 4.50 -12.90 13.98
C ALA A 142 4.40 -12.81 12.45
N CYS A 143 5.42 -12.29 11.76
CA CYS A 143 5.50 -12.33 10.29
C CYS A 143 5.32 -13.76 9.76
N GLY A 144 6.08 -14.72 10.29
CA GLY A 144 6.01 -16.13 9.89
C GLY A 144 4.65 -16.78 10.17
N THR A 145 4.05 -16.53 11.33
CA THR A 145 2.74 -17.09 11.72
C THR A 145 1.61 -16.68 10.76
N PHE A 146 1.61 -15.43 10.30
CA PHE A 146 0.58 -14.91 9.41
C PHE A 146 0.92 -15.04 7.93
N PHE A 147 2.17 -15.34 7.57
CA PHE A 147 2.65 -15.33 6.19
C PHE A 147 1.78 -16.14 5.22
N PHE A 148 1.58 -17.44 5.46
CA PHE A 148 0.75 -18.29 4.59
C PHE A 148 -0.73 -17.92 4.62
N ARG A 149 -1.19 -17.24 5.67
CA ARG A 149 -2.56 -16.71 5.72
C ARG A 149 -2.66 -15.52 4.76
N PHE A 150 -1.70 -14.61 4.77
CA PHE A 150 -1.67 -13.48 3.85
C PHE A 150 -1.34 -13.87 2.41
N LEU A 151 -0.61 -14.95 2.17
CA LEU A 151 -0.46 -15.50 0.82
C LEU A 151 -1.81 -16.00 0.28
N ARG A 152 -2.58 -16.74 1.08
CA ARG A 152 -3.95 -17.17 0.72
C ARG A 152 -4.89 -15.98 0.51
N LEU A 153 -4.80 -14.96 1.35
CA LEU A 153 -5.55 -13.72 1.16
C LEU A 153 -5.09 -12.96 -0.09
N GLY A 154 -3.81 -13.03 -0.44
CA GLY A 154 -3.25 -12.51 -1.68
C GLY A 154 -3.85 -13.19 -2.92
N VAL A 155 -4.04 -14.51 -2.89
CA VAL A 155 -4.75 -15.24 -3.97
C VAL A 155 -6.21 -14.77 -4.07
N ILE A 156 -6.92 -14.62 -2.95
CA ILE A 156 -8.28 -14.07 -2.95
C ILE A 156 -8.29 -12.66 -3.54
N SER A 157 -7.35 -11.81 -3.13
CA SER A 157 -7.20 -10.46 -3.65
C SER A 157 -6.90 -10.45 -5.16
N TRP A 158 -6.06 -11.36 -5.64
CA TRP A 158 -5.73 -11.50 -7.05
C TRP A 158 -6.94 -11.91 -7.88
N LEU A 159 -7.74 -12.87 -7.41
CA LEU A 159 -8.98 -13.26 -8.07
C LEU A 159 -10.01 -12.12 -8.11
N VAL A 160 -10.17 -11.38 -7.00
CA VAL A 160 -11.08 -10.23 -6.92
C VAL A 160 -10.65 -9.13 -7.89
N TYR A 161 -9.38 -8.73 -7.87
CA TYR A 161 -8.88 -7.69 -8.78
C TYR A 161 -8.83 -8.16 -10.23
N GLY A 162 -8.52 -9.43 -10.48
CA GLY A 162 -8.57 -10.04 -11.81
C GLY A 162 -9.98 -9.99 -12.40
N ALA A 163 -11.02 -10.30 -11.62
CA ALA A 163 -12.41 -10.17 -12.07
C ALA A 163 -12.81 -8.71 -12.29
N LEU A 164 -12.41 -7.79 -11.40
CA LEU A 164 -12.71 -6.36 -11.53
C LEU A 164 -12.06 -5.74 -12.77
N PHE A 165 -10.75 -5.91 -12.97
CA PHE A 165 -10.03 -5.31 -14.09
C PHE A 165 -10.14 -6.12 -15.39
N GLY A 166 -10.35 -7.42 -15.33
CA GLY A 166 -10.52 -8.27 -16.51
C GLY A 166 -11.94 -8.26 -17.06
N THR A 167 -12.92 -8.58 -16.22
CA THR A 167 -14.31 -8.77 -16.65
C THR A 167 -15.12 -7.48 -16.51
N VAL A 168 -15.17 -6.90 -15.31
CA VAL A 168 -16.04 -5.75 -15.01
C VAL A 168 -15.59 -4.51 -15.79
N HIS A 169 -14.29 -4.21 -15.80
CA HIS A 169 -13.76 -3.06 -16.52
C HIS A 169 -14.01 -3.18 -18.03
N ARG A 170 -13.69 -4.32 -18.64
CA ARG A 170 -13.96 -4.58 -20.06
C ARG A 170 -15.44 -4.41 -20.38
N TRP A 171 -16.32 -5.05 -19.62
CA TRP A 171 -17.76 -4.90 -19.80
C TRP A 171 -18.23 -3.45 -19.67
N LEU A 172 -17.71 -2.70 -18.68
CA LEU A 172 -18.13 -1.33 -18.43
C LEU A 172 -17.69 -0.34 -19.53
N PHE A 173 -16.46 -0.47 -20.03
CA PHE A 173 -15.86 0.50 -20.96
C PHE A 173 -15.90 0.08 -22.43
N ASP A 174 -15.84 -1.21 -22.74
CA ASP A 174 -15.82 -1.68 -24.14
C ASP A 174 -17.24 -2.01 -24.64
N GLU A 175 -18.15 -2.40 -23.75
CA GLU A 175 -19.54 -2.74 -24.11
C GLU A 175 -20.52 -1.66 -23.65
N PHE A 176 -20.63 -1.44 -22.34
CA PHE A 176 -21.67 -0.57 -21.78
C PHE A 176 -21.47 0.92 -22.15
N TYR A 177 -20.24 1.42 -22.03
CA TYR A 177 -19.93 2.80 -22.43
C TYR A 177 -20.18 3.04 -23.92
N VAL A 178 -19.70 2.14 -24.79
CA VAL A 178 -19.87 2.23 -26.25
C VAL A 178 -21.36 2.20 -26.62
N TRP A 179 -22.15 1.36 -25.96
CA TRP A 179 -23.60 1.34 -26.11
C TRP A 179 -24.23 2.67 -25.69
N LEU A 180 -23.82 3.23 -24.56
CA LEU A 180 -24.38 4.46 -23.99
C LEU A 180 -24.11 5.71 -24.85
N ILE A 181 -22.98 5.73 -25.58
CA ILE A 181 -22.60 6.86 -26.43
C ILE A 181 -22.99 6.70 -27.90
N ARG A 182 -23.57 5.56 -28.30
CA ARG A 182 -23.84 5.23 -29.71
C ARG A 182 -24.61 6.33 -30.45
N ASP A 183 -25.59 6.94 -29.77
CA ASP A 183 -26.47 7.97 -30.35
C ASP A 183 -26.14 9.39 -29.87
N LEU A 184 -25.01 9.59 -29.17
CA LEU A 184 -24.62 10.90 -28.66
C LEU A 184 -23.85 11.69 -29.73
N THR A 185 -24.44 12.80 -30.15
CA THR A 185 -23.80 13.76 -31.08
C THR A 185 -22.83 14.73 -30.39
N VAL A 186 -22.81 14.78 -29.06
CA VAL A 186 -22.03 15.74 -28.27
C VAL A 186 -20.92 15.03 -27.50
N GLU A 187 -19.66 15.26 -27.91
CA GLU A 187 -18.46 14.66 -27.29
C GLU A 187 -18.34 14.99 -25.80
N ARG A 188 -18.74 16.20 -25.39
CA ARG A 188 -18.72 16.63 -23.98
C ARG A 188 -19.54 15.70 -23.08
N THR A 189 -20.69 15.24 -23.55
CA THR A 189 -21.56 14.34 -22.79
C THR A 189 -20.90 12.97 -22.64
N GLY A 190 -20.28 12.46 -23.72
CA GLY A 190 -19.49 11.22 -23.69
C GLY A 190 -18.35 11.29 -22.66
N PHE A 191 -17.62 12.40 -22.62
CA PHE A 191 -16.58 12.62 -21.61
C PHE A 191 -17.11 12.53 -20.18
N PHE A 192 -18.18 13.25 -19.84
CA PHE A 192 -18.76 13.21 -18.49
C PHE A 192 -19.30 11.83 -18.10
N LEU A 193 -19.90 11.11 -19.05
CA LEU A 193 -20.34 9.73 -18.83
C LEU A 193 -19.15 8.81 -18.54
N ARG A 194 -18.05 8.95 -19.28
CA ARG A 194 -16.84 8.17 -19.02
C ARG A 194 -16.27 8.45 -17.62
N VAL A 195 -16.23 9.72 -17.21
CA VAL A 195 -15.81 10.12 -15.85
C VAL A 195 -16.72 9.49 -14.78
N LEU A 196 -18.04 9.50 -15.00
CA LEU A 196 -18.99 8.88 -14.08
C LEU A 196 -18.78 7.36 -13.97
N LEU A 197 -18.51 6.67 -15.08
CA LEU A 197 -18.20 5.24 -15.07
C LEU A 197 -16.89 4.93 -14.34
N TYR A 198 -15.83 5.73 -14.53
CA TYR A 198 -14.61 5.60 -13.75
C TYR A 198 -14.85 5.85 -12.25
N ALA A 199 -15.70 6.82 -11.88
CA ALA A 199 -16.05 7.06 -10.48
C ALA A 199 -16.83 5.88 -9.87
N ALA A 200 -17.77 5.30 -10.62
CA ALA A 200 -18.53 4.12 -10.20
C ALA A 200 -17.62 2.90 -10.04
N PHE A 201 -16.78 2.60 -11.04
CA PHE A 201 -15.81 1.51 -11.00
C PHE A 201 -14.82 1.70 -9.83
N GLY A 202 -14.25 2.89 -9.70
CA GLY A 202 -13.35 3.25 -8.62
C GLY A 202 -13.98 3.04 -7.24
N THR A 203 -15.26 3.36 -7.07
CA THR A 203 -15.99 3.11 -5.82
C THR A 203 -16.05 1.62 -5.46
N VAL A 204 -16.28 0.75 -6.46
CA VAL A 204 -16.28 -0.70 -6.25
C VAL A 204 -14.87 -1.20 -5.90
N VAL A 205 -13.84 -0.73 -6.61
CA VAL A 205 -12.43 -1.06 -6.32
C VAL A 205 -12.05 -0.64 -4.89
N LEU A 206 -12.44 0.57 -4.48
CA LEU A 206 -12.21 1.08 -3.13
C LEU A 206 -12.93 0.25 -2.08
N PHE A 207 -14.19 -0.11 -2.31
CA PHE A 207 -14.94 -0.99 -1.41
C PHE A 207 -14.22 -2.34 -1.22
N CYS A 208 -13.79 -2.98 -2.31
CA CYS A 208 -13.03 -4.23 -2.25
C CYS A 208 -11.69 -4.05 -1.52
N ASN A 209 -10.99 -2.94 -1.75
CA ASN A 209 -9.75 -2.62 -1.07
C ASN A 209 -9.93 -2.51 0.45
N VAL A 210 -10.95 -1.75 0.89
CA VAL A 210 -11.30 -1.58 2.31
C VAL A 210 -11.67 -2.92 2.95
N VAL A 211 -12.43 -3.77 2.24
CA VAL A 211 -12.79 -5.10 2.72
C VAL A 211 -11.56 -5.98 2.94
N LEU A 212 -10.64 -6.01 1.98
CA LEU A 212 -9.40 -6.79 2.08
C LEU A 212 -8.46 -6.25 3.17
N ASP A 213 -8.45 -4.94 3.39
CA ASP A 213 -7.76 -4.30 4.51
C ASP A 213 -8.28 -4.80 5.87
N TYR A 214 -9.60 -4.75 6.09
CA TYR A 214 -10.18 -5.28 7.33
C TYR A 214 -10.07 -6.79 7.43
N ALA A 215 -10.03 -7.54 6.32
CA ALA A 215 -9.74 -8.97 6.35
C ALA A 215 -8.34 -9.24 6.90
N LYS A 216 -7.32 -8.46 6.50
CA LYS A 216 -5.95 -8.55 7.06
C LYS A 216 -5.94 -8.25 8.56
N ILE A 217 -6.61 -7.19 8.97
CA ILE A 217 -6.68 -6.77 10.39
C ILE A 217 -7.36 -7.86 11.22
N ARG A 218 -8.51 -8.39 10.77
CA ARG A 218 -9.22 -9.48 11.46
C ARG A 218 -8.41 -10.76 11.56
N ALA A 219 -7.65 -11.10 10.51
CA ALA A 219 -6.79 -12.26 10.53
C ALA A 219 -5.80 -12.22 11.70
N VAL A 220 -5.30 -11.03 12.05
CA VAL A 220 -4.32 -10.83 13.13
C VAL A 220 -5.00 -10.62 14.47
N VAL A 221 -5.95 -9.69 14.56
CA VAL A 221 -6.60 -9.31 15.83
C VAL A 221 -7.43 -10.46 16.41
N GLU A 222 -8.10 -11.23 15.57
CA GLU A 222 -8.96 -12.35 15.98
C GLU A 222 -8.30 -13.73 15.74
N ASP A 223 -7.00 -13.76 15.40
CA ASP A 223 -6.24 -14.97 15.03
C ASP A 223 -6.97 -15.93 14.07
N ARG A 224 -7.66 -15.39 13.05
CA ARG A 224 -8.43 -16.22 12.11
C ARG A 224 -7.50 -17.08 11.25
N ARG A 225 -7.84 -18.37 11.13
CA ARG A 225 -7.14 -19.33 10.24
C ARG A 225 -7.72 -19.37 8.81
N SER A 226 -9.02 -19.14 8.64
CA SER A 226 -9.70 -19.11 7.33
C SER A 226 -9.73 -17.70 6.75
N MET A 227 -9.10 -17.50 5.59
CA MET A 227 -9.05 -16.20 4.92
C MET A 227 -10.33 -15.86 4.17
N ILE A 228 -11.04 -16.85 3.63
CA ILE A 228 -12.38 -16.64 3.08
C ILE A 228 -13.32 -16.14 4.19
N GLY A 229 -13.27 -16.79 5.36
CA GLY A 229 -14.01 -16.35 6.54
C GLY A 229 -13.59 -14.96 7.03
N ALA A 230 -12.31 -14.61 6.94
CA ALA A 230 -11.82 -13.26 7.26
C ALA A 230 -12.33 -12.21 6.26
N THR A 231 -12.37 -12.52 4.96
CA THR A 231 -12.90 -11.64 3.92
C THR A 231 -14.41 -11.42 4.08
N VAL A 232 -15.20 -12.47 4.26
CA VAL A 232 -16.65 -12.36 4.51
C VAL A 232 -16.93 -11.56 5.78
N ALA A 233 -16.13 -11.79 6.83
CA ALA A 233 -16.22 -11.02 8.06
C ALA A 233 -15.79 -9.55 7.85
N GLY A 234 -14.85 -9.29 6.95
CA GLY A 234 -14.46 -7.95 6.49
C GLY A 234 -15.61 -7.24 5.78
N VAL A 235 -16.26 -7.91 4.82
CA VAL A 235 -17.47 -7.42 4.13
C VAL A 235 -18.53 -7.02 5.15
N ARG A 236 -18.89 -7.93 6.06
CA ARG A 236 -19.91 -7.65 7.09
C ARG A 236 -19.52 -6.48 8.00
N PHE A 237 -18.25 -6.33 8.35
CA PHE A 237 -17.78 -5.20 9.16
C PHE A 237 -17.90 -3.89 8.39
N VAL A 238 -17.41 -3.83 7.15
CA VAL A 238 -17.47 -2.63 6.31
C VAL A 238 -18.92 -2.20 6.08
N TRP A 239 -19.82 -3.13 5.74
CA TRP A 239 -21.24 -2.83 5.55
C TRP A 239 -21.93 -2.29 6.80
N ARG A 240 -21.61 -2.82 7.99
CA ARG A 240 -22.19 -2.34 9.26
C ARG A 240 -21.65 -0.99 9.69
N HIS A 241 -20.43 -0.66 9.30
CA HIS A 241 -19.74 0.57 9.70
C HIS A 241 -19.34 1.44 8.49
N LEU A 242 -20.14 1.46 7.41
CA LEU A 242 -19.80 2.14 6.15
C LEU A 242 -19.39 3.59 6.36
N ALA A 243 -20.17 4.35 7.15
CA ALA A 243 -19.87 5.75 7.38
C ALA A 243 -18.53 5.95 8.12
N ALA A 244 -18.18 5.08 9.06
CA ALA A 244 -16.93 5.20 9.82
C ALA A 244 -15.72 4.75 8.99
N THR A 245 -15.84 3.62 8.30
CA THR A 245 -14.77 3.06 7.47
C THR A 245 -14.48 3.95 6.27
N SER A 246 -15.52 4.43 5.56
CA SER A 246 -15.36 5.34 4.42
C SER A 246 -14.77 6.69 4.83
N ARG A 247 -15.25 7.32 5.91
CA ARG A 247 -14.69 8.61 6.35
C ARG A 247 -13.23 8.50 6.77
N LEU A 248 -12.85 7.44 7.49
CA LEU A 248 -11.45 7.21 7.85
C LEU A 248 -10.58 6.96 6.61
N TYR A 249 -11.09 6.16 5.66
CA TYR A 249 -10.39 5.89 4.40
C TYR A 249 -10.18 7.18 3.61
N LEU A 250 -11.21 8.01 3.47
CA LEU A 250 -11.13 9.33 2.81
C LEU A 250 -10.13 10.26 3.51
N LEU A 251 -10.08 10.27 4.85
CA LEU A 251 -9.11 11.06 5.60
C LEU A 251 -7.67 10.62 5.31
N ASN A 252 -7.40 9.31 5.33
CA ASN A 252 -6.08 8.79 4.96
C ASN A 252 -5.73 9.07 3.48
N SER A 253 -6.71 8.96 2.59
CA SER A 253 -6.55 9.32 1.18
C SER A 253 -6.27 10.82 1.00
N ALA A 254 -6.87 11.70 1.79
CA ALA A 254 -6.57 13.13 1.77
C ALA A 254 -5.11 13.41 2.18
N VAL A 255 -4.58 12.69 3.17
CA VAL A 255 -3.15 12.76 3.53
C VAL A 255 -2.28 12.29 2.37
N PHE A 256 -2.65 11.20 1.68
CA PHE A 256 -1.94 10.74 0.49
C PHE A 256 -1.93 11.80 -0.62
N VAL A 257 -3.09 12.37 -0.93
CA VAL A 257 -3.24 13.42 -1.94
C VAL A 257 -2.40 14.63 -1.57
N ALA A 258 -2.40 15.08 -0.32
CA ALA A 258 -1.57 16.19 0.13
C ALA A 258 -0.07 15.95 -0.10
N ILE A 259 0.43 14.74 0.20
CA ILE A 259 1.83 14.38 -0.07
C ILE A 259 2.13 14.38 -1.57
N VAL A 260 1.21 13.86 -2.38
CA VAL A 260 1.35 13.86 -3.84
C VAL A 260 1.34 15.30 -4.40
N THR A 261 0.48 16.19 -3.88
CA THR A 261 0.44 17.60 -4.26
C THR A 261 1.72 18.33 -3.88
N VAL A 262 2.24 18.10 -2.68
CA VAL A 262 3.53 18.68 -2.24
C VAL A 262 4.66 18.18 -3.14
N TYR A 263 4.69 16.88 -3.44
CA TYR A 263 5.67 16.33 -4.38
C TYR A 263 5.52 16.95 -5.77
N ALA A 264 4.30 17.12 -6.29
CA ALA A 264 4.09 17.75 -7.59
C ALA A 264 4.60 19.20 -7.65
N ALA A 265 4.53 19.94 -6.55
CA ALA A 265 5.01 21.32 -6.46
C ALA A 265 6.54 21.42 -6.32
N VAL A 266 7.20 20.39 -5.77
CA VAL A 266 8.65 20.41 -5.46
C VAL A 266 9.43 19.46 -6.38
N ALA A 267 8.74 18.65 -7.20
CA ALA A 267 9.37 17.64 -8.04
C ALA A 267 10.38 18.31 -8.98
N PRO A 268 11.65 17.86 -8.96
CA PRO A 268 12.69 18.40 -9.83
C PRO A 268 12.32 18.13 -11.31
N GLY A 269 12.67 19.08 -12.18
CA GLY A 269 12.65 18.88 -13.63
C GLY A 269 13.73 17.90 -14.08
N ALA A 270 13.77 17.59 -15.37
CA ALA A 270 14.85 16.79 -15.93
C ALA A 270 16.07 17.64 -16.27
N GLY A 271 17.23 17.19 -15.79
CA GLY A 271 18.52 17.86 -15.98
C GLY A 271 19.21 18.17 -14.66
N GLY A 272 20.51 18.45 -14.75
CA GLY A 272 21.34 18.86 -13.62
C GLY A 272 22.35 17.80 -13.24
N THR A 273 23.63 18.18 -13.24
CA THR A 273 24.74 17.33 -12.80
C THR A 273 25.23 17.76 -11.42
N GLY A 274 25.96 16.89 -10.73
CA GLY A 274 26.50 17.20 -9.40
C GLY A 274 25.42 17.38 -8.33
N ALA A 275 25.32 18.57 -7.73
CA ALA A 275 24.45 18.81 -6.58
C ALA A 275 22.95 18.71 -6.89
N GLU A 276 22.52 19.15 -8.08
CA GLU A 276 21.12 19.11 -8.50
C GLU A 276 20.60 17.67 -8.64
N MET A 277 21.43 16.78 -9.20
CA MET A 277 21.14 15.33 -9.27
C MET A 277 20.91 14.72 -7.89
N TRP A 278 21.78 15.04 -6.92
CA TRP A 278 21.65 14.54 -5.55
C TRP A 278 20.42 15.10 -4.86
N PHE A 279 20.11 16.37 -5.07
CA PHE A 279 18.89 16.99 -4.54
C PHE A 279 17.63 16.33 -5.10
N ALA A 280 17.60 16.08 -6.41
CA ALA A 280 16.50 15.38 -7.07
C ALA A 280 16.33 13.95 -6.54
N PHE A 281 17.44 13.24 -6.35
CA PHE A 281 17.44 11.92 -5.74
C PHE A 281 16.88 11.95 -4.31
N LEU A 282 17.33 12.90 -3.47
CA LEU A 282 16.86 13.04 -2.08
C LEU A 282 15.36 13.35 -2.01
N ILE A 283 14.83 14.22 -2.88
CA ILE A 283 13.39 14.48 -2.99
C ILE A 283 12.63 13.20 -3.36
N GLY A 284 13.14 12.45 -4.34
CA GLY A 284 12.56 11.17 -4.74
C GLY A 284 12.51 10.16 -3.58
N GLN A 285 13.60 10.02 -2.82
CA GLN A 285 13.64 9.14 -1.65
C GLN A 285 12.70 9.60 -0.54
N ALA A 286 12.62 10.91 -0.27
CA ALA A 286 11.68 11.48 0.68
C ALA A 286 10.22 11.20 0.29
N TYR A 287 9.89 11.31 -1.00
CA TYR A 287 8.56 10.97 -1.52
C TYR A 287 8.24 9.48 -1.34
N VAL A 288 9.19 8.57 -1.64
CA VAL A 288 9.02 7.13 -1.41
C VAL A 288 8.77 6.83 0.08
N LEU A 289 9.57 7.42 0.98
CA LEU A 289 9.38 7.29 2.42
C LEU A 289 8.01 7.80 2.87
N ALA A 290 7.58 8.95 2.37
CA ALA A 290 6.27 9.54 2.68
C ALA A 290 5.12 8.62 2.22
N ARG A 291 5.22 8.02 1.02
CA ARG A 291 4.24 7.03 0.54
C ARG A 291 4.19 5.77 1.41
N LEU A 292 5.35 5.26 1.81
CA LEU A 292 5.42 4.09 2.69
C LEU A 292 4.85 4.42 4.07
N TRP A 293 5.11 5.61 4.59
CA TRP A 293 4.52 6.08 5.84
C TRP A 293 2.99 6.14 5.75
N VAL A 294 2.42 6.66 4.66
CA VAL A 294 0.96 6.63 4.44
C VAL A 294 0.42 5.21 4.40
N LYS A 295 1.10 4.29 3.70
CA LYS A 295 0.69 2.88 3.67
C LYS A 295 0.63 2.27 5.06
N LEU A 296 1.58 2.62 5.93
CA LEU A 296 1.58 2.21 7.35
C LEU A 296 0.48 2.93 8.15
N LEU A 297 0.20 4.20 7.85
CA LEU A 297 -0.89 4.99 8.44
C LEU A 297 -2.25 4.34 8.18
N PHE A 298 -2.51 3.87 6.97
CA PHE A 298 -3.72 3.09 6.65
C PHE A 298 -3.85 1.88 7.58
N LEU A 299 -2.80 1.05 7.71
CA LEU A 299 -2.82 -0.12 8.58
C LEU A 299 -3.04 0.24 10.05
N GLY A 300 -2.32 1.24 10.57
CA GLY A 300 -2.41 1.67 11.97
C GLY A 300 -3.77 2.25 12.33
N THR A 301 -4.30 3.16 11.50
CA THR A 301 -5.57 3.84 11.76
C THR A 301 -6.78 2.93 11.58
N GLN A 302 -6.79 2.06 10.58
CA GLN A 302 -7.84 1.06 10.41
C GLN A 302 -7.82 0.03 11.55
N THR A 303 -6.63 -0.36 12.05
CA THR A 303 -6.52 -1.24 13.22
C THR A 303 -7.10 -0.57 14.47
N ALA A 304 -6.80 0.71 14.69
CA ALA A 304 -7.34 1.47 15.81
C ALA A 304 -8.88 1.62 15.74
N LEU A 305 -9.43 1.93 14.55
CA LEU A 305 -10.88 1.99 14.36
C LEU A 305 -11.53 0.62 14.57
N PHE A 306 -10.96 -0.44 13.99
CA PHE A 306 -11.47 -1.80 14.13
C PHE A 306 -11.55 -2.22 15.61
N GLN A 307 -10.46 -1.99 16.36
CA GLN A 307 -10.44 -2.27 17.80
C GLN A 307 -11.45 -1.40 18.54
N GLY A 308 -11.56 -0.11 18.24
CA GLY A 308 -12.52 0.79 18.91
C GLY A 308 -13.99 0.49 18.65
N GLU A 309 -14.35 -0.04 17.48
CA GLU A 309 -15.74 -0.41 17.14
C GLU A 309 -16.13 -1.78 17.69
N LEU A 310 -15.20 -2.73 17.83
CA LEU A 310 -15.46 -4.07 18.42
C LEU A 310 -15.17 -4.15 19.93
N ALA A 311 -14.47 -3.16 20.48
CA ALA A 311 -14.11 -3.02 21.90
C ALA A 311 -15.30 -2.99 22.88
N HIS A 312 -16.54 -2.80 22.42
CA HIS A 312 -17.70 -2.80 23.31
C HIS A 312 -18.08 -4.21 23.83
N ALA A 313 -17.37 -5.27 23.43
CA ALA A 313 -17.49 -6.59 24.04
C ALA A 313 -16.16 -7.35 24.05
N GLY A 314 -15.28 -7.01 25.00
CA GLY A 314 -14.29 -7.97 25.54
C GLY A 314 -12.92 -8.10 24.85
N TYR A 315 -12.53 -7.20 23.94
CA TYR A 315 -11.24 -7.31 23.24
C TYR A 315 -10.26 -6.12 23.41
N THR A 316 -10.56 -5.16 24.31
CA THR A 316 -9.63 -4.05 24.59
C THR A 316 -9.45 -3.80 26.09
N ALA A 317 -8.56 -4.57 26.70
CA ALA A 317 -7.61 -4.13 27.72
C ALA A 317 -6.80 -5.36 28.14
N ALA A 318 -5.53 -5.16 28.49
CA ALA A 318 -4.69 -6.19 29.09
C ALA A 318 -5.44 -6.92 30.23
N PRO A 319 -5.15 -8.20 30.51
CA PRO A 319 -5.55 -8.77 31.79
C PRO A 319 -5.10 -7.77 32.87
N SER A 320 -6.01 -7.35 33.75
CA SER A 320 -5.60 -6.64 34.96
C SER A 320 -4.45 -7.43 35.56
N PHE A 321 -3.30 -6.79 35.79
CA PHE A 321 -2.23 -7.42 36.56
C PHE A 321 -2.81 -7.77 37.91
N THR A 322 -3.18 -9.04 38.09
CA THR A 322 -3.34 -9.65 39.40
C THR A 322 -1.93 -9.98 39.84
N PRO A 323 -1.38 -9.28 40.86
CA PRO A 323 -0.17 -9.74 41.50
C PRO A 323 -0.37 -11.20 41.92
N PRO A 324 0.65 -12.07 41.86
CA PRO A 324 0.57 -13.33 42.57
C PRO A 324 0.18 -13.03 44.01
N GLU A 325 -0.74 -13.82 44.58
CA GLU A 325 -1.12 -13.65 45.98
C GLU A 325 0.16 -13.58 46.83
N PRO A 326 0.33 -12.55 47.67
CA PRO A 326 1.49 -12.47 48.53
C PRO A 326 1.58 -13.77 49.34
N PRO A 327 2.77 -14.34 49.58
CA PRO A 327 2.92 -15.53 50.44
C PRO A 327 2.36 -15.32 51.87
N ALA A 328 2.06 -14.08 52.25
CA ALA A 328 1.33 -13.76 53.47
C ALA A 328 -0.16 -14.18 53.46
N ALA A 329 -0.81 -14.28 52.29
CA ALA A 329 -2.21 -14.70 52.18
C ALA A 329 -2.38 -16.21 52.46
N GLU A 330 -1.41 -17.02 52.03
CA GLU A 330 -1.35 -18.46 52.33
C GLU A 330 -1.00 -18.75 53.80
N ALA A 331 -0.30 -17.82 54.48
CA ALA A 331 -0.01 -17.91 55.92
C ALA A 331 -1.21 -17.54 56.82
N ILE A 332 -2.19 -16.79 56.31
CA ILE A 332 -3.41 -16.41 57.04
C ILE A 332 -4.54 -17.41 56.78
N ALA A 333 -4.61 -17.99 55.58
CA ALA A 333 -5.47 -19.12 55.26
C ALA A 333 -4.88 -20.41 55.85
N GLY A 334 -5.10 -20.59 57.16
CA GLY A 334 -4.54 -21.69 57.94
C GLY A 334 -4.62 -23.07 57.27
N ALA A 335 -3.62 -23.90 57.59
CA ALA A 335 -3.42 -25.26 57.09
C ALA A 335 -4.74 -26.05 56.97
N PRO A 336 -4.92 -26.85 55.90
CA PRO A 336 -6.08 -27.71 55.77
C PRO A 336 -6.12 -28.65 56.97
N THR A 337 -7.12 -28.49 57.83
CA THR A 337 -7.45 -29.49 58.85
C THR A 337 -7.91 -30.74 58.11
N GLY A 338 -6.97 -31.67 57.90
CA GLY A 338 -7.27 -33.02 57.45
C GLY A 338 -8.26 -33.66 58.41
N GLY A 339 -9.48 -33.86 57.93
CA GLY A 339 -10.48 -34.71 58.58
C GLY A 339 -10.30 -36.14 58.11
N VAL A 340 -9.99 -37.01 59.07
CA VAL A 340 -9.96 -38.48 59.03
C VAL A 340 -11.31 -39.05 58.59
#